data_AF-A0A0D0BSH7-F1
#
_entry.id   AF-A0A0D0BSH7-F1
#
_cell.length_a   1.000
_cell.length_b   1.000
_cell.length_c   1.000
_cell.angle_alpha   90.00
_cell.angle_beta   90.00
_cell.angle_gamma   90.00
#
_symmetry.space_group_name_H-M   'P 1'
#
loop_
_entity.id
_entity.type
_entity.pdbx_description
1 polymer ?
#
loop_
_entity_poly.entity_id
_entity_poly.type
_entity_poly.pdbx_seq_one_letter_code
_entity_poly.pdbx_strand_id
1 'polypeptide(L)'
;MPDWNSKVVQKQHLPNGIVADLYRHHMQVPSREKIHQLLLASTSPSMEFSQNSSMFLIQLGLAIEHSQQWIKGKKALNQTETVRKEIVMPGVQDLVLSISSDLELENELLYLPSSLLPNDQQTRNSEELAKLEGRIHVGELFDSIIFVRNAAKYKSLAYKDKAENVRGSNASTRSALQIKRIEVELLCCILDYQRVRSALIQLKEFTSDQLPVMTVESTYQCPTTHACQLGNSHRADGQLYTLAVEFSNSDFPDKGVEDVFSAGSQDSYPSQPKPVSGRKVEAALKDNGWIWKPESTFTLLGVYVDDISTFEDKSDQIMHFCAKAKMEHWREAWRKMGDCNAPSPSCNYKTGSFGHTAFAYCQSKMYEELYTHCLRSYRELSFENIPEGKILADVVAEQRAWQEAEDELIIQVEIRAAQEFLNVVEENSLAI
;
A
#
# COMPACT_ATOMS: atom_id res chain seq x y z
N MET A 1 23.28 27.55 -33.12
CA MET A 1 22.59 26.35 -32.59
C MET A 1 21.13 26.74 -32.38
N PRO A 2 20.16 26.14 -33.09
CA PRO A 2 18.75 26.49 -32.89
C PRO A 2 18.30 26.06 -31.49
N ASP A 3 17.59 26.96 -30.80
CA ASP A 3 17.03 26.76 -29.46
C ASP A 3 16.14 25.51 -29.42
N TRP A 4 16.31 24.66 -28.41
CA TRP A 4 15.62 23.37 -28.28
C TRP A 4 14.10 23.56 -28.36
N ASN A 5 13.57 24.62 -27.77
CA ASN A 5 12.14 24.93 -27.80
C ASN A 5 11.58 25.07 -29.22
N SER A 6 12.35 25.65 -30.15
CA SER A 6 11.91 25.80 -31.55
C SER A 6 11.77 24.44 -32.28
N LYS A 7 12.54 23.43 -31.87
CA LYS A 7 12.50 22.08 -32.44
C LYS A 7 11.36 21.22 -31.88
N VAL A 8 10.88 21.51 -30.67
CA VAL A 8 9.75 20.78 -30.07
C VAL A 8 8.43 21.24 -30.68
N VAL A 9 8.28 22.54 -30.91
CA VAL A 9 7.05 23.14 -31.49
C VAL A 9 6.77 22.66 -32.92
N GLN A 10 7.79 22.23 -33.66
CA GLN A 10 7.63 21.74 -35.04
C GLN A 10 7.25 20.26 -35.14
N LYS A 11 7.23 19.50 -34.04
CA LYS A 11 6.94 18.06 -34.09
C LYS A 11 5.44 17.79 -33.96
N GLN A 12 4.96 16.74 -34.63
CA GLN A 12 3.58 16.29 -34.51
C GLN A 12 3.30 15.80 -33.09
N HIS A 13 2.22 16.30 -32.50
CA HIS A 13 1.70 15.85 -31.22
C HIS A 13 0.57 14.85 -31.44
N LEU A 14 0.54 13.81 -30.60
CA LEU A 14 -0.57 12.88 -30.49
C LEU A 14 -1.81 13.58 -29.88
N PRO A 15 -3.02 13.00 -30.01
CA PRO A 15 -4.26 13.61 -29.51
C PRO A 15 -4.25 13.93 -28.00
N ASN A 16 -3.39 13.26 -27.24
CA ASN A 16 -3.19 13.47 -25.80
C ASN A 16 -2.11 14.53 -25.48
N GLY A 17 -1.57 15.24 -26.48
CA GLY A 17 -0.59 16.31 -26.31
C GLY A 17 0.87 15.85 -26.23
N ILE A 18 1.14 14.54 -26.31
CA ILE A 18 2.51 13.98 -26.27
C ILE A 18 3.17 14.13 -27.65
N VAL A 19 4.44 14.55 -27.68
CA VAL A 19 5.24 14.61 -28.91
C VAL A 19 5.40 13.19 -29.47
N ALA A 20 4.92 12.93 -30.69
CA ALA A 20 4.82 11.58 -31.26
C ALA A 20 6.17 10.84 -31.37
N ASP A 21 7.28 11.57 -31.41
CA ASP A 21 8.64 11.00 -31.50
C ASP A 21 9.30 10.75 -30.13
N LEU A 22 8.70 11.12 -28.99
CA LEU A 22 9.35 10.99 -27.68
C LEU A 22 9.62 9.51 -27.33
N TYR A 23 8.87 8.59 -27.93
CA TYR A 23 9.02 7.14 -27.73
C TYR A 23 9.75 6.42 -28.87
N ARG A 24 10.18 7.12 -29.92
CA ARG A 24 11.02 6.55 -30.99
C ARG A 24 12.51 6.46 -30.60
N HIS A 25 12.80 6.09 -29.36
CA HIS A 25 14.16 5.76 -28.93
C HIS A 25 14.60 4.35 -29.34
N HIS A 26 13.93 3.71 -30.31
CA HIS A 26 14.47 2.58 -31.06
C HIS A 26 15.44 3.08 -32.16
N MET A 27 16.41 3.90 -31.76
CA MET A 27 17.59 4.15 -32.57
C MET A 27 18.52 2.94 -32.42
N GLN A 28 18.38 2.01 -33.38
CA GLN A 28 19.40 1.10 -33.88
C GLN A 28 20.49 0.72 -32.88
N VAL A 29 20.20 -0.23 -31.99
CA VAL A 29 21.28 -1.07 -31.43
C VAL A 29 21.93 -1.74 -32.65
N PRO A 30 23.22 -1.49 -32.94
CA PRO A 30 23.87 -2.13 -34.07
C PRO A 30 23.74 -3.63 -33.88
N SER A 31 23.30 -4.35 -34.91
CA SER A 31 23.26 -5.82 -34.87
C SER A 31 24.59 -6.34 -34.34
N ARG A 32 24.59 -7.42 -33.56
CA ARG A 32 25.80 -8.02 -32.95
C ARG A 32 26.96 -8.14 -33.94
N GLU A 33 26.66 -8.43 -35.19
CA GLU A 33 27.59 -8.54 -36.31
C GLU A 33 28.26 -7.20 -36.69
N LYS A 34 27.53 -6.09 -36.59
CA LYS A 34 28.01 -4.72 -36.84
C LYS A 34 28.89 -4.23 -35.69
N ILE A 35 28.59 -4.63 -34.45
CA ILE A 35 29.48 -4.40 -33.30
C ILE A 35 30.78 -5.19 -33.47
N HIS A 36 30.69 -6.44 -33.91
CA HIS A 36 31.86 -7.29 -34.14
C HIS A 36 32.75 -6.76 -35.29
N GLN A 37 32.14 -6.27 -36.38
CA GLN A 37 32.86 -5.61 -37.47
C GLN A 37 33.52 -4.30 -37.03
N LEU A 38 32.85 -3.50 -36.17
CA LEU A 38 33.44 -2.28 -35.62
C LEU A 38 34.63 -2.58 -34.70
N LEU A 39 34.57 -3.64 -33.90
CA LEU A 39 35.68 -4.09 -33.05
C LEU A 39 36.88 -4.60 -33.87
N LEU A 40 36.62 -5.30 -34.98
CA LEU A 40 37.65 -5.75 -35.92
C LEU A 40 38.26 -4.59 -36.72
N ALA A 41 37.47 -3.55 -37.04
CA ALA A 41 37.96 -2.35 -37.71
C ALA A 41 38.77 -1.45 -36.77
N SER A 42 38.44 -1.40 -35.47
CA SER A 42 39.18 -0.61 -34.46
C SER A 42 40.48 -1.25 -33.99
N THR A 43 40.77 -2.50 -34.36
CA THR A 43 41.97 -3.25 -33.95
C THR A 43 43.12 -3.16 -34.96
N SER A 44 43.15 -2.13 -35.82
CA SER A 44 44.36 -1.76 -36.56
C SER A 44 45.11 -0.61 -35.89
N PRO A 45 46.01 -0.86 -34.91
CA PRO A 45 46.93 0.15 -34.44
C PRO A 45 48.18 0.13 -35.32
N SER A 46 48.32 1.15 -36.17
CA SER A 46 49.65 1.69 -36.49
C SER A 46 50.13 2.51 -35.29
N MET A 47 50.44 1.87 -34.17
CA MET A 47 51.22 2.49 -33.10
C MET A 47 52.02 1.40 -32.38
N GLU A 48 53.30 1.71 -32.26
CA GLU A 48 54.36 0.90 -31.66
C GLU A 48 53.97 0.43 -30.25
N PHE A 49 53.56 -0.83 -30.12
CA PHE A 49 53.41 -1.49 -28.84
C PHE A 49 54.71 -2.23 -28.48
N SER A 50 55.46 -1.56 -27.61
CA SER A 50 56.64 -2.04 -26.89
C SER A 50 56.33 -3.27 -26.03
N GLN A 51 57.11 -4.34 -26.25
CA GLN A 51 57.58 -5.41 -25.34
C GLN A 51 56.67 -6.13 -24.31
N ASN A 52 55.42 -5.75 -24.09
CA ASN A 52 54.50 -6.45 -23.16
C ASN A 52 53.36 -7.20 -23.87
N SER A 53 53.64 -7.75 -25.06
CA SER A 53 52.69 -8.52 -25.89
C SER A 53 52.15 -9.77 -25.18
N SER A 54 52.96 -10.40 -24.32
CA SER A 54 52.55 -11.60 -23.57
C SER A 54 51.45 -11.31 -22.55
N MET A 55 51.50 -10.17 -21.85
CA MET A 55 50.52 -9.86 -20.80
C MET A 55 49.16 -9.53 -21.40
N PHE A 56 49.14 -8.83 -22.54
CA PHE A 56 47.90 -8.56 -23.28
C PHE A 56 47.24 -9.85 -23.79
N LEU A 57 48.04 -10.79 -24.31
CA LEU A 57 47.53 -12.10 -24.76
C LEU A 57 46.97 -12.95 -23.61
N ILE A 58 47.59 -12.90 -22.42
CA ILE A 58 47.09 -13.57 -21.22
C ILE A 58 45.77 -12.95 -20.77
N GLN A 59 45.68 -11.62 -20.72
CA GLN A 59 44.47 -10.90 -20.32
C GLN A 59 43.31 -11.15 -21.29
N LEU A 60 43.59 -11.21 -22.59
CA LEU A 60 42.62 -11.57 -23.62
C LEU A 60 42.16 -13.04 -23.48
N GLY A 61 43.08 -13.96 -23.19
CA GLY A 61 42.78 -15.37 -22.95
C GLY A 61 41.82 -15.58 -21.76
N LEU A 62 42.09 -14.90 -20.64
CA LEU A 62 41.25 -14.94 -19.45
C LEU A 62 39.84 -14.36 -19.71
N ALA A 63 39.73 -13.27 -20.47
CA ALA A 63 38.44 -12.68 -20.83
C ALA A 63 37.60 -13.60 -21.73
N ILE A 64 38.25 -14.33 -22.65
CA ILE A 64 37.61 -15.32 -23.51
C ILE A 64 37.13 -16.52 -22.68
N GLU A 65 37.95 -17.03 -21.77
CA GLU A 65 37.60 -18.16 -20.90
C GLU A 65 36.40 -17.82 -20.01
N HIS A 66 36.42 -16.66 -19.34
CA HIS A 66 35.32 -16.18 -18.52
C HIS A 66 34.01 -16.05 -19.33
N SER A 67 34.10 -15.51 -20.56
CA SER A 67 32.95 -15.41 -21.47
C SER A 67 32.39 -16.78 -21.87
N GLN A 68 33.27 -17.77 -22.10
CA GLN A 68 32.85 -19.13 -22.42
C GLN A 68 32.20 -19.84 -21.23
N GLN A 69 32.73 -19.67 -20.02
CA GLN A 69 32.14 -20.21 -18.79
C GLN A 69 30.75 -19.61 -18.55
N TRP A 70 30.58 -18.30 -18.75
CA TRP A 70 29.29 -17.62 -18.64
C TRP A 70 28.26 -18.15 -19.66
N ILE A 71 28.67 -18.36 -20.92
CA ILE A 71 27.80 -18.96 -21.96
C ILE A 71 27.41 -20.39 -21.61
N LYS A 72 28.36 -21.20 -21.09
CA LYS A 72 28.09 -22.58 -20.63
C LYS A 72 27.12 -22.60 -19.44
N GLY A 73 27.31 -21.70 -18.46
CA GLY A 73 26.40 -21.52 -17.33
C GLY A 73 24.99 -21.15 -17.76
N LYS A 74 24.85 -20.23 -18.72
CA LYS A 74 23.54 -19.86 -19.30
C LYS A 74 22.87 -21.02 -20.05
N LYS A 75 23.64 -21.82 -20.81
CA LYS A 75 23.09 -23.02 -21.48
C LYS A 75 22.62 -24.07 -20.48
N ALA A 76 23.38 -24.32 -19.42
CA ALA A 76 23.00 -25.26 -18.37
C ALA A 76 21.74 -24.79 -17.60
N LEU A 77 21.64 -23.50 -17.29
CA LEU A 77 20.46 -22.91 -16.65
C LEU A 77 19.21 -23.00 -17.55
N ASN A 78 19.35 -22.71 -18.85
CA ASN A 78 18.24 -22.84 -19.78
C ASN A 78 17.79 -24.31 -19.93
N GLN A 79 18.73 -25.27 -19.91
CA GLN A 79 18.42 -26.69 -19.99
C GLN A 79 17.68 -27.19 -18.75
N THR A 80 18.13 -26.81 -17.54
CA THR A 80 17.43 -27.20 -16.30
C THR A 80 16.09 -26.50 -16.17
N GLU A 81 15.94 -25.25 -16.65
CA GLU A 81 14.64 -24.58 -16.73
C GLU A 81 13.69 -25.25 -17.73
N THR A 82 14.16 -25.65 -18.91
CA THR A 82 13.31 -26.39 -19.88
C THR A 82 12.89 -27.76 -19.34
N VAL A 83 13.81 -28.49 -18.71
CA VAL A 83 13.49 -29.80 -18.09
C VAL A 83 12.53 -29.62 -16.92
N ARG A 84 12.68 -28.56 -16.11
CA ARG A 84 11.76 -28.27 -15.01
C ARG A 84 10.38 -27.79 -15.52
N LYS A 85 10.33 -27.06 -16.63
CA LYS A 85 9.07 -26.67 -17.30
C LYS A 85 8.33 -27.87 -17.90
N GLU A 86 9.04 -28.82 -18.51
CA GLU A 86 8.46 -30.08 -18.98
C GLU A 86 7.97 -30.98 -17.83
N ILE A 87 8.64 -30.93 -16.68
CA ILE A 87 8.27 -31.75 -15.50
C ILE A 87 7.09 -31.16 -14.71
N VAL A 88 6.92 -29.83 -14.67
CA VAL A 88 5.95 -29.18 -13.76
C VAL A 88 4.56 -28.95 -14.39
N MET A 89 4.42 -28.88 -15.72
CA MET A 89 3.11 -28.87 -16.38
C MET A 89 3.07 -29.66 -17.71
N PRO A 90 3.32 -30.98 -17.69
CA PRO A 90 3.13 -31.82 -18.87
C PRO A 90 1.65 -31.81 -19.26
N GLY A 91 1.30 -31.12 -20.35
CA GLY A 91 -0.06 -31.10 -20.90
C GLY A 91 -0.72 -29.73 -21.11
N VAL A 92 -0.05 -28.61 -20.78
CA VAL A 92 -0.58 -27.26 -21.08
C VAL A 92 0.02 -26.66 -22.35
N GLN A 93 1.04 -27.31 -22.90
CA GLN A 93 1.71 -26.87 -24.11
C GLN A 93 0.74 -26.67 -25.29
N ASP A 94 -0.25 -27.54 -25.44
CA ASP A 94 -1.27 -27.42 -26.48
C ASP A 94 -2.12 -26.13 -26.31
N LEU A 95 -2.41 -25.73 -25.07
CA LEU A 95 -3.15 -24.48 -24.81
C LEU A 95 -2.30 -23.25 -25.08
N VAL A 96 -1.02 -23.29 -24.69
CA VAL A 96 -0.09 -22.18 -24.97
C VAL A 96 0.13 -22.03 -26.47
N LEU A 97 0.28 -23.14 -27.20
CA LEU A 97 0.39 -23.13 -28.67
C LEU A 97 -0.91 -22.69 -29.36
N SER A 98 -2.06 -22.78 -28.70
CA SER A 98 -3.34 -22.29 -29.23
C SER A 98 -3.56 -20.79 -29.04
N ILE A 99 -2.71 -20.10 -28.28
CA ILE A 99 -2.78 -18.64 -28.12
C ILE A 99 -2.43 -17.99 -29.46
N SER A 100 -3.29 -17.09 -29.94
CA SER A 100 -3.02 -16.33 -31.17
C SER A 100 -1.78 -15.45 -31.00
N SER A 101 -0.87 -15.48 -31.98
CA SER A 101 0.35 -14.67 -31.98
C SER A 101 0.10 -13.16 -32.09
N ASP A 102 -1.14 -12.76 -32.36
CA ASP A 102 -1.54 -11.36 -32.52
C ASP A 102 -1.94 -10.68 -31.20
N LEU A 103 -1.98 -11.42 -30.07
CA LEU A 103 -2.25 -10.82 -28.77
C LEU A 103 -1.05 -10.03 -28.25
N GLU A 104 -1.32 -8.83 -27.74
CA GLU A 104 -0.33 -8.07 -26.96
C GLU A 104 0.05 -8.88 -25.71
N LEU A 105 1.35 -8.88 -25.37
CA LEU A 105 1.91 -9.66 -24.25
C LEU A 105 1.21 -9.39 -22.91
N GLU A 106 0.66 -8.19 -22.72
CA GLU A 106 -0.05 -7.80 -21.50
C GLU A 106 -1.44 -8.45 -21.38
N ASN A 107 -2.01 -8.89 -22.49
CA ASN A 107 -3.32 -9.53 -22.57
C ASN A 107 -3.20 -11.06 -22.71
N GLU A 108 -1.99 -11.61 -22.68
CA GLU A 108 -1.76 -13.04 -22.73
C GLU A 108 -2.32 -13.69 -21.45
N LEU A 109 -3.26 -14.63 -21.63
CA LEU A 109 -3.86 -15.33 -20.51
C LEU A 109 -2.84 -16.27 -19.87
N LEU A 110 -2.45 -15.99 -18.64
CA LEU A 110 -1.66 -16.93 -17.86
C LEU A 110 -2.55 -18.09 -17.43
N TYR A 111 -2.34 -19.27 -18.03
CA TYR A 111 -3.08 -20.48 -17.67
C TYR A 111 -2.69 -20.97 -16.28
N LEU A 112 -3.51 -20.61 -15.30
CA LEU A 112 -3.47 -21.15 -13.95
C LEU A 112 -4.44 -22.33 -13.79
N PRO A 113 -4.23 -23.27 -12.86
CA PRO A 113 -5.20 -24.34 -12.61
C PRO A 113 -6.63 -23.83 -12.39
N SER A 114 -6.83 -22.70 -11.70
CA SER A 114 -8.15 -22.04 -11.55
C SER A 114 -8.80 -21.65 -12.88
N SER A 115 -8.01 -21.28 -13.90
CA SER A 115 -8.51 -20.92 -15.24
C SER A 115 -8.94 -22.12 -16.09
N LEU A 116 -8.56 -23.34 -15.70
CA LEU A 116 -8.89 -24.56 -16.42
C LEU A 116 -10.24 -25.12 -15.98
N LEU A 117 -10.97 -25.73 -16.91
CA LEU A 117 -12.19 -26.47 -16.58
C LEU A 117 -11.84 -27.69 -15.70
N PRO A 118 -12.74 -28.11 -14.80
CA PRO A 118 -12.47 -29.25 -13.89
C PRO A 118 -12.13 -30.56 -14.61
N ASN A 119 -12.66 -30.76 -15.82
CA ASN A 119 -12.35 -31.94 -16.64
C ASN A 119 -10.91 -31.88 -17.18
N ASP A 120 -10.44 -30.68 -17.56
CA ASP A 120 -9.08 -30.47 -18.06
C ASP A 120 -8.06 -30.56 -16.92
N GLN A 121 -8.44 -30.17 -15.70
CA GLN A 121 -7.60 -30.31 -14.52
C GLN A 121 -7.27 -31.78 -14.22
N GLN A 122 -8.27 -32.67 -14.31
CA GLN A 122 -8.12 -34.11 -14.07
C GLN A 122 -7.29 -34.80 -15.15
N THR A 123 -7.52 -34.47 -16.42
CA THR A 123 -6.77 -35.08 -17.53
C THR A 123 -5.29 -34.73 -17.51
N ARG A 124 -4.93 -33.59 -16.92
CA ARG A 124 -3.57 -33.06 -16.91
C ARG A 124 -2.82 -33.28 -15.59
N ASN A 125 -3.37 -34.10 -14.68
CA ASN A 125 -2.79 -34.40 -13.37
C ASN A 125 -2.38 -33.15 -12.57
N SER A 126 -3.12 -32.05 -12.72
CA SER A 126 -2.78 -30.74 -12.11
C SER A 126 -3.27 -30.60 -10.66
N GLU A 127 -3.68 -31.70 -10.01
CA GLU A 127 -4.33 -31.67 -8.70
C GLU A 127 -3.42 -31.11 -7.60
N GLU A 128 -2.12 -31.46 -7.60
CA GLU A 128 -1.17 -30.92 -6.62
C GLU A 128 -0.94 -29.43 -6.80
N LEU A 129 -0.85 -28.95 -8.05
CA LEU A 129 -0.73 -27.52 -8.35
C LEU A 129 -2.01 -26.76 -7.98
N ALA A 130 -3.18 -27.34 -8.25
CA ALA A 130 -4.46 -26.76 -7.86
C ALA A 130 -4.57 -26.58 -6.34
N LYS A 131 -4.12 -27.58 -5.55
CA LYS A 131 -4.05 -27.48 -4.08
C LYS A 131 -3.07 -26.40 -3.62
N LEU A 132 -1.93 -26.24 -4.30
CA LEU A 132 -0.96 -25.21 -3.96
C LEU A 132 -1.50 -23.81 -4.28
N GLU A 133 -2.10 -23.65 -5.46
CA GLU A 133 -2.74 -22.41 -5.90
C GLU A 133 -3.88 -22.02 -4.96
N GLY A 134 -4.72 -22.99 -4.57
CA GLY A 134 -5.80 -22.78 -3.61
C GLY A 134 -5.30 -22.22 -2.27
N ARG A 135 -4.22 -22.79 -1.71
CA ARG A 135 -3.56 -22.26 -0.51
C ARG A 135 -3.06 -20.82 -0.68
N ILE A 136 -2.51 -20.48 -1.85
CA ILE A 136 -2.06 -19.12 -2.14
C ILE A 136 -3.27 -18.17 -2.20
N HIS A 137 -4.34 -18.55 -2.89
CA HIS A 137 -5.55 -17.75 -2.97
C HIS A 137 -6.27 -17.61 -1.64
N VAL A 138 -6.18 -18.58 -0.72
CA VAL A 138 -6.69 -18.42 0.66
C VAL A 138 -5.97 -17.27 1.38
N GLY A 139 -4.64 -17.17 1.22
CA GLY A 139 -3.87 -16.04 1.73
C GLY A 139 -4.24 -14.72 1.05
N GLU A 140 -4.35 -14.72 -0.28
CA GLU A 140 -4.73 -13.54 -1.06
C GLU A 140 -6.15 -13.05 -0.73
N LEU A 141 -7.07 -13.97 -0.46
CA LEU A 141 -8.44 -13.68 -0.04
C LEU A 141 -8.43 -12.96 1.30
N PHE A 142 -7.61 -13.45 2.23
CA PHE A 142 -7.43 -12.84 3.55
C PHE A 142 -6.91 -11.40 3.44
N ASP A 143 -5.85 -11.21 2.67
CA ASP A 143 -5.28 -9.88 2.41
C ASP A 143 -6.31 -8.96 1.74
N SER A 144 -7.06 -9.47 0.76
CA SER A 144 -8.11 -8.72 0.07
C SER A 144 -9.21 -8.24 1.02
N ILE A 145 -9.64 -9.08 1.97
CA ILE A 145 -10.62 -8.70 3.00
C ILE A 145 -10.05 -7.58 3.89
N ILE A 146 -8.79 -7.69 4.33
CA ILE A 146 -8.12 -6.65 5.11
C ILE A 146 -8.04 -5.34 4.32
N PHE A 147 -7.64 -5.40 3.06
CA PHE A 147 -7.56 -4.21 2.21
C PHE A 147 -8.92 -3.53 2.03
N VAL A 148 -9.99 -4.30 1.80
CA VAL A 148 -11.35 -3.75 1.73
C VAL A 148 -11.75 -3.11 3.06
N ARG A 149 -11.49 -3.76 4.20
CA ARG A 149 -11.74 -3.17 5.53
C ARG A 149 -10.99 -1.84 5.68
N ASN A 150 -9.70 -1.82 5.40
CA ASN A 150 -8.87 -0.62 5.54
C ASN A 150 -9.35 0.51 4.63
N ALA A 151 -9.62 0.23 3.35
CA ALA A 151 -10.17 1.21 2.41
C ALA A 151 -11.53 1.76 2.88
N ALA A 152 -12.40 0.93 3.45
CA ALA A 152 -13.68 1.34 4.01
C ALA A 152 -13.52 2.20 5.28
N LYS A 153 -12.55 1.88 6.15
CA LYS A 153 -12.18 2.72 7.32
C LYS A 153 -11.69 4.09 6.85
N TYR A 154 -10.76 4.12 5.89
CA TYR A 154 -10.24 5.37 5.32
C TYR A 154 -11.33 6.21 4.66
N LYS A 155 -12.27 5.58 3.95
CA LYS A 155 -13.42 6.26 3.38
C LYS A 155 -14.21 6.96 4.48
N SER A 156 -14.56 6.23 5.54
CA SER A 156 -15.33 6.75 6.67
C SER A 156 -14.59 7.90 7.39
N LEU A 157 -13.29 7.76 7.62
CA LEU A 157 -12.44 8.80 8.20
C LEU A 157 -12.37 10.04 7.31
N ALA A 158 -12.24 9.89 5.99
CA ALA A 158 -12.19 11.01 5.06
C ALA A 158 -13.50 11.80 5.02
N TYR A 159 -14.65 11.11 5.13
CA TYR A 159 -15.95 11.79 5.27
C TYR A 159 -16.06 12.56 6.58
N LYS A 160 -15.60 11.97 7.69
CA LYS A 160 -15.58 12.63 8.99
C LYS A 160 -14.69 13.88 8.98
N ASP A 161 -13.46 13.75 8.47
CA ASP A 161 -12.52 14.87 8.33
C ASP A 161 -13.10 15.99 7.44
N LYS A 162 -13.75 15.63 6.34
CA LYS A 162 -14.46 16.58 5.50
C LYS A 162 -15.58 17.32 6.24
N ALA A 163 -16.32 16.63 7.11
CA ALA A 163 -17.40 17.25 7.88
C ALA A 163 -16.88 18.19 8.98
N GLU A 164 -15.79 17.81 9.65
CA GLU A 164 -15.28 18.53 10.83
C GLU A 164 -14.32 19.67 10.46
N ASN A 165 -13.38 19.43 9.54
CA ASN A 165 -12.21 20.28 9.34
C ASN A 165 -12.25 21.11 8.05
N VAL A 166 -13.00 20.68 7.04
CA VAL A 166 -12.98 21.33 5.73
C VAL A 166 -13.96 22.49 5.66
N ARG A 167 -13.42 23.70 5.54
CA ARG A 167 -14.20 24.93 5.30
C ARG A 167 -13.73 25.62 4.02
N GLY A 168 -14.68 26.17 3.25
CA GLY A 168 -14.42 26.91 2.01
C GLY A 168 -14.44 26.04 0.74
N SER A 169 -14.62 26.70 -0.42
CA SER A 169 -14.87 26.03 -1.70
C SER A 169 -13.69 25.17 -2.18
N ASN A 170 -12.47 25.73 -2.21
CA ASN A 170 -11.30 25.01 -2.72
C ASN A 170 -10.95 23.76 -1.89
N ALA A 171 -11.03 23.88 -0.56
CA ALA A 171 -10.80 22.76 0.35
C ALA A 171 -11.90 21.69 0.22
N SER A 172 -13.16 22.11 0.01
CA SER A 172 -14.28 21.20 -0.27
C SER A 172 -14.07 20.42 -1.57
N THR A 173 -13.62 21.07 -2.64
CA THR A 173 -13.31 20.40 -3.91
C THR A 173 -12.17 19.39 -3.76
N ARG A 174 -11.08 19.75 -3.06
CA ARG A 174 -9.94 18.84 -2.85
C ARG A 174 -10.33 17.62 -2.00
N SER A 175 -11.04 17.83 -0.90
CA SER A 175 -11.52 16.73 -0.05
C SER A 175 -12.51 15.84 -0.79
N ALA A 176 -13.39 16.39 -1.63
CA ALA A 176 -14.28 15.62 -2.48
C ALA A 176 -13.51 14.73 -3.48
N LEU A 177 -12.48 15.26 -4.13
CA LEU A 177 -11.62 14.48 -5.03
C LEU A 177 -10.86 13.37 -4.28
N GLN A 178 -10.37 13.64 -3.07
CA GLN A 178 -9.71 12.64 -2.24
C GLN A 178 -10.66 11.51 -1.84
N ILE A 179 -11.89 11.85 -1.42
CA ILE A 179 -12.92 10.85 -1.13
C ILE A 179 -13.20 10.01 -2.38
N LYS A 180 -13.36 10.63 -3.56
CA LYS A 180 -13.58 9.89 -4.82
C LYS A 180 -12.44 8.94 -5.15
N ARG A 181 -11.19 9.33 -4.90
CA ARG A 181 -10.04 8.43 -5.07
C ARG A 181 -10.13 7.22 -4.14
N ILE A 182 -10.45 7.43 -2.87
CA ILE A 182 -10.62 6.34 -1.89
C ILE A 182 -11.81 5.43 -2.27
N GLU A 183 -12.87 5.99 -2.85
CA GLU A 183 -13.99 5.19 -3.37
C GLU A 183 -13.58 4.29 -4.53
N VAL A 184 -12.76 4.78 -5.46
CA VAL A 184 -12.22 3.97 -6.56
C VAL A 184 -11.31 2.88 -6.01
N GLU A 185 -10.44 3.21 -5.06
CA GLU A 185 -9.56 2.24 -4.39
C GLU A 185 -10.35 1.12 -3.69
N LEU A 186 -11.41 1.49 -2.96
CA LEU A 186 -12.32 0.52 -2.34
C LEU A 186 -12.95 -0.41 -3.38
N LEU A 187 -13.41 0.12 -4.52
CA LEU A 187 -13.97 -0.69 -5.59
C LEU A 187 -12.94 -1.65 -6.20
N CYS A 188 -11.69 -1.20 -6.40
CA CYS A 188 -10.61 -2.07 -6.85
C CYS A 188 -10.37 -3.22 -5.87
N CYS A 189 -10.29 -2.94 -4.56
CA CYS A 189 -10.13 -4.00 -3.56
C CYS A 189 -11.31 -4.99 -3.53
N ILE A 190 -12.54 -4.51 -3.77
CA ILE A 190 -13.72 -5.39 -3.91
C ILE A 190 -13.58 -6.27 -5.14
N LEU A 191 -13.11 -5.73 -6.27
CA LEU A 191 -12.88 -6.50 -7.50
C LEU A 191 -11.78 -7.55 -7.30
N ASP A 192 -10.70 -7.22 -6.59
CA ASP A 192 -9.64 -8.17 -6.24
C ASP A 192 -10.21 -9.32 -5.40
N TYR A 193 -11.01 -9.02 -4.37
CA TYR A 193 -11.72 -10.07 -3.62
C TYR A 193 -12.61 -10.94 -4.51
N GLN A 194 -13.38 -10.34 -5.41
CA GLN A 194 -14.28 -11.08 -6.31
C GLN A 194 -13.48 -11.97 -7.28
N ARG A 195 -12.33 -11.51 -7.76
CA ARG A 195 -11.38 -12.30 -8.57
C ARG A 195 -10.95 -13.54 -7.80
N VAL A 196 -10.40 -13.35 -6.60
CA VAL A 196 -9.90 -14.47 -5.77
C VAL A 196 -11.03 -15.43 -5.38
N ARG A 197 -12.20 -14.89 -5.01
CA ARG A 197 -13.41 -15.68 -4.74
C ARG A 197 -13.78 -16.56 -5.93
N SER A 198 -13.75 -16.01 -7.15
CA SER A 198 -14.09 -16.78 -8.36
C SER A 198 -13.09 -17.91 -8.62
N ALA A 199 -11.79 -17.66 -8.42
CA ALA A 199 -10.74 -18.67 -8.56
C ALA A 199 -10.90 -19.81 -7.53
N LEU A 200 -11.15 -19.47 -6.26
CA LEU A 200 -11.37 -20.48 -5.20
C LEU A 200 -12.62 -21.35 -5.44
N ILE A 201 -13.69 -20.77 -6.00
CA ILE A 201 -14.89 -21.52 -6.40
C ILE A 201 -14.58 -22.45 -7.59
N GLN A 202 -13.79 -21.98 -8.56
CA GLN A 202 -13.38 -22.79 -9.71
C GLN A 202 -12.50 -23.98 -9.29
N LEU A 203 -11.63 -23.79 -8.30
CA LEU A 203 -10.81 -24.85 -7.70
C LEU A 203 -11.60 -25.83 -6.81
N LYS A 204 -12.89 -25.59 -6.58
CA LYS A 204 -13.79 -26.40 -5.72
C LYS A 204 -13.34 -26.50 -4.26
N GLU A 205 -12.47 -25.62 -3.80
CA GLU A 205 -12.08 -25.57 -2.38
C GLU A 205 -13.20 -24.96 -1.51
N PHE A 206 -13.94 -24.01 -2.08
CA PHE A 206 -15.04 -23.34 -1.39
C PHE A 206 -16.33 -23.38 -2.21
N THR A 207 -17.45 -23.46 -1.50
CA THR A 207 -18.78 -23.30 -2.10
C THR A 207 -19.18 -21.83 -2.18
N SER A 208 -20.06 -21.49 -3.12
CA SER A 208 -20.58 -20.12 -3.25
C SER A 208 -21.31 -19.64 -1.98
N ASP A 209 -21.78 -20.56 -1.15
CA ASP A 209 -22.50 -20.26 0.11
C ASP A 209 -21.53 -19.94 1.25
N GLN A 210 -20.34 -20.54 1.25
CA GLN A 210 -19.29 -20.25 2.23
C GLN A 210 -18.70 -18.87 2.01
N LEU A 211 -18.42 -18.48 0.75
CA LEU A 211 -17.84 -17.16 0.46
C LEU A 211 -18.93 -16.20 -0.06
N PRO A 212 -19.42 -15.23 0.75
CA PRO A 212 -20.44 -14.31 0.31
C PRO A 212 -19.94 -13.40 -0.82
N VAL A 213 -20.83 -12.98 -1.72
CA VAL A 213 -20.46 -11.95 -2.70
C VAL A 213 -20.26 -10.63 -1.99
N MET A 214 -19.08 -10.03 -2.14
CA MET A 214 -18.81 -8.71 -1.58
C MET A 214 -19.41 -7.63 -2.48
N THR A 215 -20.27 -6.82 -1.88
CA THR A 215 -20.86 -5.62 -2.50
C THR A 215 -20.40 -4.38 -1.74
N VAL A 216 -20.63 -3.20 -2.31
CA VAL A 216 -20.35 -1.92 -1.64
C VAL A 216 -21.18 -1.77 -0.34
N GLU A 217 -22.33 -2.42 -0.25
CA GLU A 217 -23.15 -2.43 0.96
C GLU A 217 -22.53 -3.28 2.07
N SER A 218 -21.83 -4.35 1.69
CA SER A 218 -21.08 -5.20 2.64
C SER A 218 -19.96 -4.45 3.35
N THR A 219 -19.46 -3.35 2.78
CA THR A 219 -18.39 -2.54 3.40
C THR A 219 -18.91 -1.53 4.42
N TYR A 220 -20.22 -1.43 4.60
CA TYR A 220 -20.79 -0.49 5.56
C TYR A 220 -20.38 -0.86 7.00
N GLN A 221 -19.75 0.09 7.67
CA GLN A 221 -19.44 0.04 9.10
C GLN A 221 -20.14 1.21 9.78
N CYS A 222 -20.84 0.94 10.88
CA CYS A 222 -21.28 2.02 11.75
C CYS A 222 -20.03 2.69 12.36
N PRO A 223 -19.84 4.01 12.22
CA PRO A 223 -18.68 4.68 12.79
C PRO A 223 -18.67 4.52 14.30
N THR A 224 -17.63 3.88 14.86
CA THR A 224 -17.46 3.70 16.31
C THR A 224 -17.37 5.02 17.08
N THR A 225 -16.94 6.09 16.39
CA THR A 225 -16.82 7.42 17.00
C THR A 225 -18.13 8.20 17.11
N HIS A 226 -19.21 7.73 16.48
CA HIS A 226 -20.52 8.33 16.75
C HIS A 226 -20.93 7.89 18.15
N ALA A 227 -20.91 8.82 19.10
CA ALA A 227 -21.47 8.60 20.42
C ALA A 227 -22.87 8.01 20.22
N CYS A 228 -23.08 6.78 20.69
CA CYS A 228 -24.39 6.15 20.70
C CYS A 228 -25.35 7.17 21.32
N GLN A 229 -26.31 7.68 20.53
CA GLN A 229 -27.31 8.59 21.07
C GLN A 229 -27.97 7.89 22.25
N LEU A 230 -28.24 8.61 23.35
CA LEU A 230 -28.98 8.07 24.49
C LEU A 230 -30.26 7.39 23.96
N GLY A 231 -30.34 6.06 24.09
CA GLY A 231 -31.42 5.24 23.54
C GLY A 231 -31.03 4.27 22.42
N ASN A 232 -29.84 4.38 21.83
CA ASN A 232 -29.33 3.45 20.79
C ASN A 232 -28.54 2.26 21.36
N SER A 233 -28.43 2.11 22.69
CA SER A 233 -27.88 0.93 23.33
C SER A 233 -28.91 -0.21 23.33
N HIS A 234 -28.93 -1.02 22.27
CA HIS A 234 -29.66 -2.28 22.34
C HIS A 234 -28.91 -3.30 23.22
N ARG A 235 -29.50 -3.56 24.39
CA ARG A 235 -29.71 -4.90 25.02
C ARG A 235 -28.67 -5.61 25.90
N ALA A 236 -27.46 -5.12 26.16
CA ALA A 236 -26.61 -5.77 27.19
C ALA A 236 -26.74 -5.13 28.60
N ASP A 237 -26.74 -3.80 28.69
CA ASP A 237 -26.66 -3.14 30.01
C ASP A 237 -27.99 -3.09 30.77
N GLY A 238 -29.12 -3.27 30.08
CA GLY A 238 -30.43 -3.35 30.73
C GLY A 238 -30.59 -4.59 31.62
N GLN A 239 -29.86 -5.68 31.33
CA GLN A 239 -29.90 -6.87 32.18
C GLN A 239 -29.07 -6.70 33.46
N LEU A 240 -28.01 -5.88 33.45
CA LEU A 240 -27.24 -5.58 34.65
C LEU A 240 -28.08 -4.83 35.71
N TYR A 241 -29.00 -3.97 35.27
CA TYR A 241 -29.90 -3.26 36.19
C TYR A 241 -31.18 -4.04 36.53
N THR A 242 -31.58 -5.02 35.72
CA THR A 242 -32.78 -5.83 36.03
C THR A 242 -32.47 -6.92 37.07
N LEU A 243 -31.26 -7.46 37.10
CA LEU A 243 -30.84 -8.42 38.15
C LEU A 243 -30.69 -7.77 39.55
N ALA A 244 -30.51 -6.44 39.60
CA ALA A 244 -30.41 -5.72 40.86
C ALA A 244 -31.78 -5.37 41.50
N VAL A 245 -32.89 -5.52 40.77
CA VAL A 245 -34.24 -5.17 41.26
C VAL A 245 -34.98 -6.38 41.86
N GLU A 246 -34.53 -7.60 41.63
CA GLU A 246 -35.17 -8.80 42.22
C GLU A 246 -34.79 -9.07 43.69
N PHE A 247 -33.91 -8.27 44.30
CA PHE A 247 -33.49 -8.43 45.71
C PHE A 247 -34.17 -7.51 46.73
N SER A 248 -35.20 -6.74 46.36
CA SER A 248 -35.91 -5.88 47.32
C SER A 248 -37.42 -5.83 47.11
N ASN A 249 -38.08 -6.99 47.12
CA ASN A 249 -39.49 -7.07 47.48
C ASN A 249 -39.59 -7.55 48.93
N SER A 250 -39.37 -6.64 49.88
CA SER A 250 -39.95 -6.74 51.22
C SER A 250 -40.76 -5.47 51.48
N ASP A 251 -42.07 -5.64 51.32
CA ASP A 251 -43.17 -5.04 52.08
C ASP A 251 -42.97 -3.63 52.63
N PHE A 252 -43.51 -2.62 51.92
CA PHE A 252 -44.08 -1.44 52.60
C PHE A 252 -45.37 -0.97 51.92
N PRO A 253 -46.43 -0.68 52.70
CA PRO A 253 -47.76 -0.43 52.18
C PRO A 253 -47.95 1.03 51.75
N ASP A 254 -48.62 1.13 50.61
CA ASP A 254 -49.57 2.14 50.16
C ASP A 254 -50.01 3.20 51.20
N LYS A 255 -49.66 4.46 50.93
CA LYS A 255 -50.44 5.63 51.34
C LYS A 255 -50.34 6.72 50.27
N GLY A 256 -51.45 6.90 49.57
CA GLY A 256 -51.69 8.05 48.70
C GLY A 256 -51.79 9.37 49.45
N VAL A 257 -51.45 10.46 48.75
CA VAL A 257 -51.93 11.82 49.00
C VAL A 257 -51.96 12.55 47.65
N GLU A 258 -53.17 12.96 47.23
CA GLU A 258 -53.41 14.03 46.26
C GLU A 258 -53.28 15.40 46.95
N ASP A 259 -52.72 16.40 46.26
CA ASP A 259 -53.20 17.80 46.09
C ASP A 259 -52.03 18.70 45.62
N VAL A 260 -52.11 19.35 44.44
CA VAL A 260 -52.69 20.68 44.13
C VAL A 260 -51.88 21.87 44.70
N PHE A 261 -51.46 22.78 43.79
CA PHE A 261 -51.25 24.25 43.85
C PHE A 261 -50.09 24.62 42.87
N SER A 262 -50.35 25.22 41.70
CA SER A 262 -50.63 26.62 41.37
C SER A 262 -49.41 27.51 41.08
N ALA A 263 -49.54 28.21 39.94
CA ALA A 263 -49.07 29.56 39.61
C ALA A 263 -47.58 29.83 39.27
N GLY A 264 -47.33 30.01 37.97
CA GLY A 264 -46.96 31.33 37.41
C GLY A 264 -45.49 31.76 37.46
N SER A 265 -44.84 31.81 36.30
CA SER A 265 -44.10 33.00 35.87
C SER A 265 -43.87 32.98 34.35
N GLN A 266 -44.35 34.03 33.69
CA GLN A 266 -44.02 34.35 32.30
C GLN A 266 -42.66 35.06 32.29
N ASP A 267 -41.66 34.45 31.66
CA ASP A 267 -40.51 35.21 31.16
C ASP A 267 -40.16 34.78 29.75
N SER A 268 -39.99 35.80 28.92
CA SER A 268 -39.89 35.74 27.47
C SER A 268 -38.46 35.42 27.07
N TYR A 269 -38.20 34.19 26.63
CA TYR A 269 -36.95 33.81 25.98
C TYR A 269 -37.13 33.71 24.44
N PRO A 270 -36.08 34.02 23.65
CA PRO A 270 -36.18 34.00 22.19
C PRO A 270 -36.44 32.57 21.69
N SER A 271 -37.39 32.48 20.76
CA SER A 271 -37.86 31.25 20.12
C SER A 271 -36.70 30.40 19.59
N GLN A 272 -36.48 29.25 20.20
CA GLN A 272 -35.79 28.14 19.53
C GLN A 272 -36.73 27.50 18.50
N PRO A 273 -36.22 27.10 17.33
CA PRO A 273 -37.03 26.41 16.33
C PRO A 273 -37.49 25.05 16.87
N LYS A 274 -38.82 24.85 16.88
CA LYS A 274 -39.45 23.56 17.21
C LYS A 274 -38.95 22.48 16.24
N PRO A 275 -38.50 21.30 16.73
CA PRO A 275 -38.27 20.17 15.86
C PRO A 275 -39.62 19.68 15.32
N VAL A 276 -39.72 19.63 14.00
CA VAL A 276 -40.85 19.05 13.28
C VAL A 276 -40.95 17.58 13.67
N SER A 277 -41.98 17.25 14.45
CA SER A 277 -42.41 15.88 14.71
C SER A 277 -42.90 15.26 13.41
N GLY A 278 -42.46 14.03 13.11
CA GLY A 278 -43.20 13.17 12.18
C GLY A 278 -42.38 12.55 11.06
N ARG A 279 -41.37 11.74 11.42
CA ARG A 279 -41.09 10.48 10.71
C ARG A 279 -40.25 9.60 11.62
N LYS A 280 -40.93 8.73 12.39
CA LYS A 280 -40.31 7.48 12.86
C LYS A 280 -40.04 6.64 11.61
N VAL A 281 -38.94 6.96 10.92
CA VAL A 281 -38.24 5.91 10.18
C VAL A 281 -37.59 5.11 11.28
N GLU A 282 -38.16 3.95 11.61
CA GLU A 282 -37.37 2.88 12.21
C GLU A 282 -36.22 2.63 11.24
N ALA A 283 -35.14 3.38 11.42
CA ALA A 283 -33.87 3.06 10.81
C ALA A 283 -33.48 1.75 11.48
N ALA A 284 -33.92 0.64 10.89
CA ALA A 284 -33.38 -0.68 11.19
C ALA A 284 -31.87 -0.46 11.26
N LEU A 285 -31.33 -0.61 12.47
CA LEU A 285 -29.90 -0.55 12.72
C LEU A 285 -29.30 -1.50 11.70
N LYS A 286 -28.69 -0.94 10.65
CA LYS A 286 -28.05 -1.76 9.63
C LYS A 286 -26.91 -2.43 10.36
N ASP A 287 -27.11 -3.71 10.68
CA ASP A 287 -26.06 -4.55 11.23
C ASP A 287 -24.80 -4.31 10.41
N ASN A 288 -23.67 -4.17 11.11
CA ASN A 288 -22.38 -4.02 10.45
C ASN A 288 -22.25 -5.11 9.37
N GLY A 289 -21.77 -4.73 8.20
CA GLY A 289 -21.56 -5.66 7.10
C GLY A 289 -20.77 -6.88 7.57
N TRP A 290 -21.04 -8.04 6.97
CA TRP A 290 -20.44 -9.32 7.38
C TRP A 290 -18.91 -9.28 7.44
N ILE A 291 -18.27 -8.43 6.64
CA ILE A 291 -16.82 -8.25 6.65
C ILE A 291 -16.31 -7.75 8.00
N TRP A 292 -17.13 -7.18 8.87
CA TRP A 292 -16.70 -6.63 10.16
C TRP A 292 -16.85 -7.61 11.33
N LYS A 293 -17.31 -8.83 11.06
CA LYS A 293 -17.49 -9.86 12.08
C LYS A 293 -16.27 -10.80 11.99
N PRO A 294 -15.19 -10.57 12.76
CA PRO A 294 -13.94 -11.32 12.63
C PRO A 294 -14.20 -12.82 12.73
N GLU A 295 -14.99 -13.25 13.72
CA GLU A 295 -15.41 -14.64 13.91
C GLU A 295 -15.93 -15.28 12.61
N SER A 296 -16.83 -14.60 11.88
CA SER A 296 -17.38 -15.15 10.64
C SER A 296 -16.33 -15.31 9.53
N THR A 297 -15.44 -14.33 9.37
CA THR A 297 -14.38 -14.36 8.36
C THR A 297 -13.27 -15.36 8.66
N PHE A 298 -12.89 -15.51 9.93
CA PHE A 298 -11.81 -16.39 10.35
C PHE A 298 -12.25 -17.84 10.47
N THR A 299 -13.46 -18.09 10.98
CA THR A 299 -14.07 -19.42 10.98
C THR A 299 -14.25 -19.93 9.55
N LEU A 300 -14.59 -19.05 8.59
CA LEU A 300 -14.68 -19.42 7.18
C LEU A 300 -13.37 -19.92 6.58
N LEU A 301 -12.23 -19.43 7.08
CA LEU A 301 -10.90 -19.80 6.59
C LEU A 301 -10.27 -20.93 7.41
N GLY A 302 -10.97 -21.47 8.42
CA GLY A 302 -10.44 -22.50 9.32
C GLY A 302 -9.30 -22.02 10.21
N VAL A 303 -9.07 -20.71 10.29
CA VAL A 303 -8.02 -20.08 11.10
C VAL A 303 -8.66 -19.68 12.43
N TYR A 304 -8.53 -20.55 13.43
CA TYR A 304 -8.99 -20.26 14.79
C TYR A 304 -7.91 -19.44 15.49
N VAL A 305 -8.19 -18.17 15.79
CA VAL A 305 -7.25 -17.32 16.54
C VAL A 305 -8.05 -16.51 17.54
N ASP A 306 -7.93 -16.89 18.81
CA ASP A 306 -8.64 -16.29 19.95
C ASP A 306 -8.23 -14.82 20.22
N ASP A 307 -7.13 -14.34 19.61
CA ASP A 307 -6.56 -13.01 19.87
C ASP A 307 -6.74 -11.97 18.74
N ILE A 308 -7.38 -12.29 17.61
CA ILE A 308 -7.41 -11.35 16.47
C ILE A 308 -8.23 -10.09 16.74
N SER A 309 -9.35 -10.19 17.47
CA SER A 309 -10.14 -9.01 17.80
C SER A 309 -9.33 -7.99 18.61
N THR A 310 -8.55 -8.47 19.58
CA THR A 310 -7.68 -7.61 20.39
C THR A 310 -6.52 -7.03 19.58
N PHE A 311 -6.01 -7.77 18.59
CA PHE A 311 -4.99 -7.27 17.67
C PHE A 311 -5.55 -6.23 16.69
N GLU A 312 -6.75 -6.46 16.14
CA GLU A 312 -7.41 -5.51 15.24
C GLU A 312 -7.76 -4.20 15.94
N ASP A 313 -8.25 -4.26 17.18
CA ASP A 313 -8.52 -3.06 17.98
C ASP A 313 -7.24 -2.26 18.27
N LYS A 314 -6.15 -2.95 18.62
CA LYS A 314 -4.83 -2.32 18.79
C LYS A 314 -4.29 -1.75 17.49
N SER A 315 -4.45 -2.48 16.38
CA SER A 315 -4.03 -2.04 15.05
C SER A 315 -4.81 -0.80 14.61
N ASP A 316 -6.12 -0.77 14.82
CA ASP A 316 -6.96 0.40 14.53
C ASP A 316 -6.56 1.61 15.35
N GLN A 317 -6.22 1.39 16.62
CA GLN A 317 -5.72 2.42 17.49
C GLN A 317 -4.36 2.95 17.01
N ILE A 318 -3.44 2.08 16.61
CA ILE A 318 -2.13 2.45 16.01
C ILE A 318 -2.35 3.22 14.71
N MET A 319 -3.20 2.73 13.80
CA MET A 319 -3.50 3.38 12.53
C MET A 319 -4.13 4.75 12.71
N HIS A 320 -5.03 4.91 13.68
CA HIS A 320 -5.56 6.20 14.10
C HIS A 320 -4.43 7.14 14.55
N PHE A 321 -3.52 6.66 15.42
CA PHE A 321 -2.39 7.47 15.87
C PHE A 321 -1.42 7.82 14.75
N CYS A 322 -1.09 6.90 13.85
CA CYS A 322 -0.26 7.15 12.67
C CYS A 322 -0.90 8.18 11.73
N ALA A 323 -2.19 8.06 11.46
CA ALA A 323 -2.93 9.03 10.65
C ALA A 323 -2.93 10.42 11.30
N LYS A 324 -3.16 10.48 12.62
CA LYS A 324 -3.13 11.73 13.40
C LYS A 324 -1.73 12.35 13.41
N ALA A 325 -0.68 11.56 13.68
CA ALA A 325 0.71 12.01 13.69
C ALA A 325 1.14 12.52 12.31
N LYS A 326 0.77 11.82 11.23
CA LYS A 326 1.02 12.28 9.85
C LYS A 326 0.33 13.61 9.57
N MET A 327 -0.93 13.78 9.98
CA MET A 327 -1.67 15.04 9.84
C MET A 327 -1.07 16.18 10.69
N GLU A 328 -0.55 15.90 11.88
CA GLU A 328 0.16 16.87 12.71
C GLU A 328 1.51 17.25 12.12
N HIS A 329 2.27 16.28 11.63
CA HIS A 329 3.53 16.51 10.91
C HIS A 329 3.32 17.40 9.69
N TRP A 330 2.27 17.14 8.90
CA TRP A 330 1.88 18.04 7.81
C TRP A 330 1.54 19.43 8.35
N ARG A 331 0.70 19.57 9.38
CA ARG A 331 0.38 20.90 9.96
C ARG A 331 1.61 21.65 10.48
N GLU A 332 2.59 20.96 11.04
CA GLU A 332 3.82 21.56 11.55
C GLU A 332 4.77 21.96 10.43
N ALA A 333 4.94 21.12 9.41
CA ALA A 333 5.68 21.47 8.21
C ALA A 333 5.11 22.74 7.57
N TRP A 334 3.79 22.89 7.53
CA TRP A 334 3.12 24.09 7.03
C TRP A 334 3.34 25.32 7.91
N ARG A 335 3.33 25.19 9.25
CA ARG A 335 3.66 26.30 10.16
C ARG A 335 5.11 26.78 9.99
N LYS A 336 6.07 25.84 9.98
CA LYS A 336 7.49 26.15 9.77
C LYS A 336 7.74 26.81 8.41
N MET A 337 7.00 26.43 7.38
CA MET A 337 7.07 27.09 6.07
C MET A 337 6.44 28.48 6.05
N GLY A 338 5.42 28.74 6.88
CA GLY A 338 4.82 30.07 7.03
C GLY A 338 5.72 31.10 7.72
N ASP A 339 6.58 30.64 8.63
CA ASP A 339 7.54 31.49 9.37
C ASP A 339 8.83 31.79 8.58
N CYS A 340 9.02 31.12 7.43
CA CYS A 340 10.12 31.43 6.52
C CYS A 340 9.78 32.70 5.74
N ASN A 341 10.18 33.87 6.26
CA ASN A 341 10.08 35.22 5.67
C ASN A 341 9.82 35.22 4.15
N ALA A 342 8.55 35.44 3.78
CA ALA A 342 8.14 35.58 2.41
C ALA A 342 8.89 36.74 1.74
N PRO A 343 9.61 36.53 0.62
CA PRO A 343 10.17 37.64 -0.14
C PRO A 343 9.05 38.54 -0.66
N SER A 344 9.28 39.85 -0.55
CA SER A 344 8.33 40.92 -0.89
C SER A 344 7.70 40.75 -2.29
N PRO A 345 6.37 40.99 -2.45
CA PRO A 345 5.66 40.71 -3.69
C PRO A 345 5.87 41.84 -4.70
N SER A 346 6.90 41.71 -5.54
CA SER A 346 7.08 42.58 -6.72
C SER A 346 7.27 41.76 -8.00
N CYS A 347 6.43 40.75 -8.22
CA CYS A 347 6.53 39.90 -9.40
C CYS A 347 5.15 39.58 -9.99
N ASN A 348 4.77 40.36 -11.00
CA ASN A 348 3.58 40.15 -11.82
C ASN A 348 3.79 38.97 -12.78
N TYR A 349 3.66 37.73 -12.28
CA TYR A 349 3.39 36.59 -13.15
C TYR A 349 2.05 35.95 -12.78
N LYS A 350 1.08 36.15 -13.67
CA LYS A 350 -0.17 35.38 -13.72
C LYS A 350 0.19 33.97 -14.21
N THR A 351 0.28 32.98 -13.32
CA THR A 351 -0.14 31.57 -13.52
C THR A 351 0.43 30.69 -12.41
N GLY A 352 -0.44 29.91 -11.77
CA GLY A 352 -0.13 29.09 -10.58
C GLY A 352 -0.43 29.84 -9.29
N SER A 353 -1.36 29.33 -8.48
CA SER A 353 -1.55 29.88 -7.13
C SER A 353 -0.22 29.80 -6.39
N PHE A 354 0.18 30.84 -5.66
CA PHE A 354 1.41 30.93 -4.86
C PHE A 354 1.79 29.64 -4.09
N GLY A 355 0.80 28.85 -3.65
CA GLY A 355 1.02 27.56 -3.00
C GLY A 355 1.59 26.44 -3.90
N HIS A 356 1.34 26.43 -5.21
CA HIS A 356 1.85 25.40 -6.13
C HIS A 356 3.32 25.62 -6.47
N THR A 357 3.72 26.88 -6.69
CA THR A 357 5.12 27.25 -6.88
C THR A 357 5.92 27.06 -5.60
N ALA A 358 5.36 27.41 -4.45
CA ALA A 358 5.97 27.13 -3.14
C ALA A 358 6.12 25.62 -2.89
N PHE A 359 5.08 24.82 -3.16
CA PHE A 359 5.14 23.36 -3.02
C PHE A 359 6.19 22.74 -3.95
N ALA A 360 6.20 23.12 -5.23
CA ALA A 360 7.18 22.63 -6.20
C ALA A 360 8.61 23.02 -5.80
N TYR A 361 8.81 24.24 -5.29
CA TYR A 361 10.10 24.72 -4.79
C TYR A 361 10.57 23.96 -3.53
N CYS A 362 9.67 23.73 -2.58
CA CYS A 362 9.98 22.93 -1.38
C CYS A 362 10.31 21.48 -1.76
N GLN A 363 9.54 20.90 -2.68
CA GLN A 363 9.79 19.55 -3.17
C GLN A 363 11.11 19.46 -3.94
N SER A 364 11.45 20.45 -4.78
CA SER A 364 12.74 20.49 -5.46
C SER A 364 13.91 20.62 -4.49
N LYS A 365 13.77 21.45 -3.44
CA LYS A 365 14.80 21.63 -2.42
C LYS A 365 15.05 20.35 -1.61
N MET A 366 14.00 19.63 -1.25
CA MET A 366 14.11 18.33 -0.58
C MET A 366 14.85 17.30 -1.46
N TYR A 367 14.54 17.25 -2.76
CA TYR A 367 15.27 16.37 -3.68
C TYR A 367 16.72 16.80 -3.91
N GLU A 368 17.00 18.10 -3.87
CA GLU A 368 18.37 18.63 -3.93
C GLU A 368 19.19 18.26 -2.68
N GLU A 369 18.60 18.37 -1.49
CA GLU A 369 19.22 17.92 -0.24
C GLU A 369 19.49 16.41 -0.25
N LEU A 370 18.53 15.62 -0.73
CA LEU A 370 18.68 14.17 -0.88
C LEU A 370 19.77 13.83 -1.91
N TYR A 371 19.81 14.51 -3.04
CA TYR A 371 20.84 14.33 -4.07
C TYR A 371 22.23 14.68 -3.54
N THR A 372 22.38 15.82 -2.85
CA THR A 372 23.66 16.25 -2.28
C THR A 372 24.14 15.29 -1.20
N HIS A 373 23.23 14.75 -0.38
CA HIS A 373 23.53 13.70 0.59
C HIS A 373 24.02 12.42 -0.10
N CYS A 374 23.26 11.90 -1.08
CA CYS A 374 23.65 10.72 -1.85
C CYS A 374 25.00 10.91 -2.57
N LEU A 375 25.24 12.09 -3.15
CA LEU A 375 26.49 12.40 -3.84
C LEU A 375 27.67 12.50 -2.86
N ARG A 376 27.44 13.04 -1.66
CA ARG A 376 28.44 13.08 -0.59
C ARG A 376 28.80 11.67 -0.14
N SER A 377 27.80 10.85 0.19
CA SER A 377 28.01 9.45 0.55
C SER A 377 28.72 8.69 -0.58
N TYR A 378 28.32 8.89 -1.83
CA TYR A 378 28.98 8.26 -2.99
C TYR A 378 30.47 8.61 -3.08
N ARG A 379 30.83 9.87 -2.83
CA ARG A 379 32.23 10.33 -2.85
C ARG A 379 33.03 9.83 -1.65
N GLU A 380 32.45 9.86 -0.45
CA GLU A 380 33.08 9.34 0.77
C GLU A 380 33.38 7.84 0.64
N LEU A 381 32.45 7.10 0.03
CA LEU A 381 32.56 5.65 -0.17
C LEU A 381 33.53 5.25 -1.29
N SER A 382 34.13 6.22 -1.98
CA SER A 382 35.20 5.97 -2.97
C SER A 382 34.85 4.86 -3.96
N PHE A 383 33.61 4.84 -4.47
CA PHE A 383 33.13 3.80 -5.42
C PHE A 383 33.95 3.71 -6.72
N GLU A 384 34.85 4.67 -6.96
CA GLU A 384 35.83 4.65 -8.05
C GLU A 384 37.02 3.69 -7.78
N ASN A 385 37.25 3.30 -6.52
CA ASN A 385 38.34 2.44 -6.07
C ASN A 385 37.81 1.06 -5.62
N ILE A 386 37.09 0.36 -6.51
CA ILE A 386 36.68 -1.02 -6.22
C ILE A 386 37.94 -1.89 -6.23
N PRO A 387 38.27 -2.62 -5.13
CA PRO A 387 39.44 -3.47 -5.09
C PRO A 387 39.35 -4.55 -6.16
N GLU A 388 40.48 -4.85 -6.79
CA GLU A 388 40.59 -5.78 -7.92
C GLU A 388 40.01 -7.16 -7.52
N GLY A 389 38.95 -7.59 -8.20
CA GLY A 389 38.24 -8.85 -7.94
C GLY A 389 36.94 -8.74 -7.14
N LYS A 390 36.56 -7.56 -6.63
CA LYS A 390 35.19 -7.33 -6.09
C LYS A 390 34.30 -6.64 -7.12
N ILE A 391 33.00 -6.90 -7.05
CA ILE A 391 32.00 -6.12 -7.79
C ILE A 391 31.34 -5.08 -6.88
N LEU A 392 30.74 -4.04 -7.46
CA LEU A 392 30.04 -2.99 -6.71
C LEU A 392 29.00 -3.55 -5.73
N ALA A 393 28.36 -4.68 -6.08
CA ALA A 393 27.39 -5.34 -5.22
C ALA A 393 28.01 -5.84 -3.90
N ASP A 394 29.26 -6.31 -3.93
CA ASP A 394 29.96 -6.81 -2.74
C ASP A 394 30.27 -5.66 -1.78
N VAL A 395 30.71 -4.52 -2.32
CA VAL A 395 30.97 -3.30 -1.54
C VAL A 395 29.68 -2.78 -0.89
N VAL A 396 28.57 -2.79 -1.62
CA VAL A 396 27.26 -2.40 -1.08
C VAL A 396 26.76 -3.38 -0.02
N ALA A 397 26.99 -4.69 -0.19
CA ALA A 397 26.63 -5.70 0.79
C ALA A 397 27.43 -5.57 2.08
N GLU A 398 28.76 -5.36 1.99
CA GLU A 398 29.62 -5.09 3.15
C GLU A 398 29.17 -3.84 3.90
N GLN A 399 28.77 -2.79 3.17
CA GLN A 399 28.26 -1.57 3.78
C GLN A 399 26.94 -1.78 4.51
N ARG A 400 26.00 -2.51 3.92
CA ARG A 400 24.72 -2.82 4.60
C ARG A 400 24.98 -3.60 5.88
N ALA A 401 25.88 -4.59 5.85
CA ALA A 401 26.25 -5.35 7.03
C ALA A 401 26.90 -4.46 8.11
N TRP A 402 27.74 -3.50 7.71
CA TRP A 402 28.33 -2.54 8.65
C TRP A 402 27.28 -1.61 9.27
N GLN A 403 26.34 -1.12 8.46
CA GLN A 403 25.27 -0.24 8.92
C GLN A 403 24.27 -0.97 9.82
N GLU A 404 23.93 -2.22 9.50
CA GLU A 404 23.13 -3.09 10.37
C GLU A 404 23.81 -3.30 11.73
N ALA A 405 25.14 -3.45 11.76
CA ALA A 405 25.89 -3.58 13.02
C ALA A 405 25.93 -2.26 13.82
N GLU A 406 26.02 -1.10 13.15
CA GLU A 406 25.95 0.21 13.81
C GLU A 406 24.55 0.46 14.39
N ASP A 407 23.50 0.16 13.61
CA ASP A 407 22.11 0.25 14.04
C ASP A 407 21.85 -0.69 15.23
N GLU A 408 22.39 -1.91 15.21
CA GLU A 408 22.29 -2.85 16.34
C GLU A 408 22.94 -2.29 17.61
N LEU A 409 24.10 -1.64 17.50
CA LEU A 409 24.76 -0.98 18.64
C LEU A 409 23.93 0.18 19.20
N ILE A 410 23.34 1.00 18.32
CA ILE A 410 22.46 2.11 18.74
C ILE A 410 21.25 1.56 19.48
N ILE A 411 20.59 0.53 18.93
CA ILE A 411 19.45 -0.13 19.56
C ILE A 411 19.84 -0.69 20.93
N GLN A 412 20.99 -1.34 21.06
CA GLN A 412 21.46 -1.87 22.35
C GLN A 412 21.71 -0.76 23.39
N VAL A 413 22.24 0.39 22.97
CA VAL A 413 22.44 1.56 23.85
C VAL A 413 21.10 2.11 24.32
N GLU A 414 20.11 2.24 23.42
CA GLU A 414 18.77 2.72 23.77
C GLU A 414 18.04 1.74 24.70
N ILE A 415 18.14 0.43 24.45
CA ILE A 415 17.57 -0.60 25.33
C ILE A 415 18.18 -0.50 26.73
N ARG A 416 19.50 -0.33 26.84
CA ARG A 416 20.16 -0.17 28.14
C ARG A 416 19.69 1.09 28.86
N ALA A 417 19.59 2.22 28.16
CA ALA A 417 19.10 3.46 28.74
C ALA A 417 17.63 3.33 29.23
N ALA A 418 16.79 2.62 28.48
CA ALA A 418 15.42 2.33 28.87
C ALA A 418 15.35 1.42 30.11
N GLN A 419 16.23 0.42 30.22
CA GLN A 419 16.33 -0.46 31.39
C GLN A 419 16.80 0.31 32.63
N GLU A 420 17.81 1.18 32.50
CA GLU A 420 18.27 2.04 33.59
C GLU A 420 17.15 2.96 34.09
N PHE A 421 16.36 3.54 33.17
CA PHE A 421 15.20 4.34 33.51
C PHE A 421 14.14 3.54 34.29
N LEU A 422 13.83 2.31 33.85
CA LEU A 422 12.86 1.44 34.54
C LEU A 422 13.32 1.09 35.96
N ASN A 423 14.60 0.77 36.15
CA ASN A 423 15.15 0.47 37.48
C ASN A 423 15.02 1.67 38.43
N VAL A 424 15.27 2.89 37.95
CA VAL A 424 15.08 4.12 38.74
C VAL A 424 13.62 4.33 39.12
N VAL A 425 12.68 3.99 38.23
CA VAL A 425 11.23 4.08 38.52
C VAL A 425 10.82 3.05 39.58
N GLU A 426 11.32 1.82 39.50
CA GLU A 426 11.04 0.76 40.48
C GLU A 426 11.58 1.12 41.87
N GLU A 427 12.83 1.59 41.97
CA GLU A 427 13.43 2.01 43.24
C GLU A 427 12.65 3.16 43.90
N ASN A 428 12.18 4.13 43.11
CA ASN A 428 11.36 5.22 43.63
C ASN A 428 9.95 4.76 44.05
N SER A 429 9.40 3.71 43.42
CA SER A 429 8.09 3.16 43.79
C SER A 429 8.10 2.40 45.11
N LEU A 430 9.24 1.82 45.49
CA LEU A 430 9.43 1.12 46.77
C LEU A 430 9.73 2.07 47.94
N ALA A 431 10.10 3.31 47.66
CA ALA A 431 10.41 4.33 48.66
C ALA A 431 9.18 5.14 49.12
N ILE A 432 8.03 4.95 48.47
CA ILE A 432 6.72 5.56 48.80
C ILE A 432 5.87 4.51 49.51
#